data_AF-A0A381SLM5-F1
#
_entry.id   AF-A0A381SLM5-F1
#
_cell.length_a   1.000
_cell.length_b   1.000
_cell.length_c   1.000
_cell.angle_alpha   90.00
_cell.angle_beta   90.00
_cell.angle_gamma   90.00
#
_symmetry.space_group_name_H-M   'P 1'
#
loop_
_entity.id
_entity.type
_entity.pdbx_description
1 polymer ?
#
loop_
_entity_poly.entity_id
_entity_poly.type
_entity_poly.pdbx_seq_one_letter_code
_entity_poly.pdbx_strand_id
1 'polypeptide(L)'
;MGAHTRVMLLDLLVERSQFGHGGNQEIIRPLAEAGSVEVLLLTPQMQSFEVGERAQSEGEVALTDDDVPHWDDEYGFWQECVVEISGNPVRFRRIAMPMHGDDELTAEWLERLGVDAVYCSGSRRNVSIWEDWM
;
A
#
# COMPACT_ATOMS: atom_id res chain seq x y z
N MET A 1 14.50 13.22 -18.48
CA MET A 1 14.31 12.05 -17.61
C MET A 1 13.39 12.50 -16.51
N GLY A 2 12.11 12.11 -16.57
CA GLY A 2 11.13 12.52 -15.56
C GLY A 2 11.52 11.96 -14.20
N ALA A 3 11.22 12.70 -13.13
CA ALA A 3 11.39 12.18 -11.78
C ALA A 3 10.49 10.94 -11.62
N HIS A 4 11.08 9.84 -11.15
CA HIS A 4 10.34 8.65 -10.72
C HIS A 4 9.99 8.88 -9.25
N THR A 5 8.77 9.33 -8.98
CA THR A 5 8.32 9.56 -7.59
C THR A 5 7.85 8.24 -7.00
N ARG A 6 8.35 7.89 -5.82
CA ARG A 6 7.97 6.70 -5.08
C ARG A 6 7.16 7.05 -3.85
N VAL A 7 5.94 6.53 -3.77
CA VAL A 7 4.96 6.91 -2.75
C VAL A 7 4.54 5.68 -1.97
N MET A 8 4.50 5.79 -0.65
CA MET A 8 3.84 4.79 0.20
C MET A 8 2.40 5.22 0.45
N LEU A 9 1.45 4.32 0.23
CA LEU A 9 0.03 4.55 0.50
C LEU A 9 -0.46 3.49 1.50
N LEU A 10 -0.69 3.91 2.74
CA LEU A 10 -1.36 3.11 3.74
C LEU A 10 -2.87 3.18 3.50
N ASP A 11 -3.43 2.08 3.00
CA ASP A 11 -4.84 1.96 2.67
C ASP A 11 -5.58 1.19 3.75
N LEU A 12 -6.28 1.92 4.61
CA LEU A 12 -7.11 1.34 5.65
C LEU A 12 -8.48 0.86 5.12
N LEU A 13 -8.73 0.99 3.81
CA LEU A 13 -10.00 0.68 3.15
C LEU A 13 -9.86 -0.55 2.25
N VAL A 14 -9.62 -1.70 2.88
CA VAL A 14 -9.43 -2.99 2.19
C VAL A 14 -10.61 -3.40 1.30
N GLU A 15 -11.84 -3.04 1.67
CA GLU A 15 -13.05 -3.53 1.01
C GLU A 15 -13.46 -2.65 -0.17
N ARG A 16 -12.67 -2.65 -1.25
CA ARG A 16 -13.12 -2.10 -2.53
C ARG A 16 -12.87 -3.08 -3.66
N SER A 17 -13.87 -3.20 -4.50
CA SER A 17 -13.92 -4.04 -5.69
C SER A 17 -12.87 -3.75 -6.77
N GLN A 18 -12.04 -2.71 -6.59
CA GLN A 18 -11.06 -2.26 -7.59
C GLN A 18 -9.79 -1.72 -6.93
N PHE A 19 -8.74 -2.55 -6.94
CA PHE A 19 -7.39 -2.19 -6.52
C PHE A 19 -6.86 -0.95 -7.28
N GLY A 20 -6.33 0.02 -6.55
CA GLY A 20 -5.75 1.24 -7.14
C GLY A 20 -6.76 2.10 -7.92
N HIS A 21 -8.05 2.07 -7.57
CA HIS A 21 -9.12 2.81 -8.25
C HIS A 21 -9.84 3.81 -7.34
N GLY A 22 -10.51 4.80 -7.93
CA GLY A 22 -11.23 5.84 -7.20
C GLY A 22 -10.29 6.71 -6.36
N GLY A 23 -10.49 6.72 -5.04
CA GLY A 23 -9.78 7.62 -4.10
C GLY A 23 -8.25 7.50 -4.15
N ASN A 24 -7.71 6.29 -4.35
CA ASN A 24 -6.25 6.10 -4.45
C ASN A 24 -5.69 6.81 -5.69
N GLN A 25 -6.42 6.81 -6.82
CA GLN A 25 -6.01 7.56 -8.01
C GLN A 25 -6.14 9.06 -7.82
N GLU A 26 -7.18 9.52 -7.11
CA GLU A 26 -7.36 10.94 -6.81
C GLU A 26 -6.22 11.49 -5.95
N ILE A 27 -5.77 10.73 -4.95
CA ILE A 27 -4.64 11.08 -4.09
C ILE A 27 -3.33 11.14 -4.89
N ILE A 28 -3.12 10.20 -5.82
CA ILE A 28 -1.87 10.09 -6.59
C ILE A 28 -1.83 11.04 -7.80
N ARG A 29 -2.98 11.48 -8.32
CA ARG A 29 -3.09 12.31 -9.53
C ARG A 29 -2.15 13.53 -9.55
N PRO A 30 -2.02 14.35 -8.49
CA PRO A 30 -1.12 15.51 -8.52
C PRO A 30 0.36 15.12 -8.74
N LEU A 31 0.78 13.95 -8.25
CA LEU A 31 2.14 13.45 -8.46
C LEU A 31 2.27 12.87 -9.88
N ALA A 32 1.23 12.17 -10.36
CA ALA A 32 1.20 11.61 -11.71
C ALA A 32 1.18 12.69 -12.81
N GLU A 33 0.67 13.89 -12.54
CA GLU A 33 0.76 15.03 -13.46
C GLU A 33 2.21 15.52 -13.66
N ALA A 34 3.07 15.32 -12.65
CA ALA A 34 4.47 15.73 -12.69
C ALA A 34 5.40 14.68 -13.33
N GLY A 35 4.98 13.41 -13.40
CA GLY A 35 5.78 12.32 -13.96
C GLY A 35 5.24 10.93 -13.62
N SER A 36 6.04 9.90 -13.90
CA SER A 36 5.71 8.52 -13.52
C SER A 36 5.79 8.33 -12.01
N VAL A 37 4.84 7.58 -11.45
CA VAL A 37 4.76 7.31 -10.01
C VAL A 37 4.77 5.81 -9.75
N GLU A 38 5.54 5.40 -8.75
CA GLU A 38 5.41 4.09 -8.13
C GLU A 38 4.69 4.23 -6.78
N VAL A 39 3.66 3.42 -6.57
CA VAL A 39 2.86 3.39 -5.35
C VAL A 39 3.07 2.05 -4.66
N LEU A 40 3.64 2.08 -3.46
CA LEU A 40 3.70 0.96 -2.54
C LEU A 40 2.45 0.98 -1.67
N LEU A 41 1.51 0.09 -1.96
CA LEU A 41 0.25 -0.02 -1.23
C LEU A 41 0.45 -0.94 -0.01
N LEU A 42 0.09 -0.45 1.17
CA LEU A 42 0.08 -1.21 2.41
C LEU A 42 -1.35 -1.48 2.85
N THR A 43 -1.62 -2.73 3.21
CA THR A 43 -2.88 -3.18 3.84
C THR A 43 -2.57 -4.09 5.03
N PRO A 44 -1.98 -3.54 6.11
CA PRO A 44 -1.46 -4.34 7.24
C PRO A 44 -2.54 -5.14 7.98
N GLN A 45 -3.80 -4.74 7.91
CA GLN A 45 -4.93 -5.47 8.50
C GLN A 45 -5.24 -6.78 7.76
N MET A 46 -4.76 -6.97 6.53
CA MET A 46 -4.99 -8.19 5.76
C MET A 46 -3.84 -9.16 5.82
N GLN A 47 -2.63 -8.68 6.10
CA GLN A 47 -1.43 -9.50 6.01
C GLN A 47 -1.27 -10.40 7.23
N SER A 48 -0.56 -11.50 7.05
CA SER A 48 -0.13 -12.36 8.14
C SER A 48 0.98 -11.70 8.98
N PHE A 49 1.14 -12.18 10.22
CA PHE A 49 2.28 -11.78 11.06
C PHE A 49 3.62 -12.20 10.43
N GLU A 50 3.67 -13.38 9.81
CA GLU A 50 4.88 -13.95 9.19
C GLU A 50 5.44 -13.05 8.08
N VAL A 51 4.59 -12.53 7.19
CA VAL A 51 5.07 -11.62 6.14
C VAL A 51 5.49 -10.26 6.70
N GLY A 52 4.95 -9.86 7.87
CA GLY A 52 5.40 -8.68 8.61
C GLY A 52 6.82 -8.82 9.15
N GLU A 53 7.19 -10.00 9.68
CA GLU A 53 8.57 -10.31 10.09
C GLU A 53 9.55 -10.23 8.91
N ARG A 54 9.11 -10.78 7.77
CA ARG A 54 9.88 -10.73 6.53
C ARG A 54 10.06 -9.29 6.06
N ALA A 55 9.02 -8.47 6.07
CA ALA A 55 9.13 -7.05 5.73
C ALA A 55 10.11 -6.30 6.64
N GLN A 56 10.10 -6.58 7.95
CA GLN A 56 11.03 -5.96 8.90
C GLN A 56 12.50 -6.30 8.58
N SER A 57 12.78 -7.57 8.26
CA SER A 57 14.15 -8.05 8.02
C SER A 57 14.63 -7.78 6.59
N GLU A 58 13.83 -8.13 5.60
CA GLU A 58 14.15 -8.07 4.17
C GLU A 58 13.86 -6.69 3.54
N GLY A 59 13.01 -5.88 4.16
CA GLY A 59 12.63 -4.55 3.67
C GLY A 59 11.42 -4.61 2.75
N GLU A 60 11.65 -4.50 1.44
CA GLU A 60 10.58 -4.52 0.44
C GLU A 60 10.17 -5.95 0.09
N VAL A 61 9.06 -6.40 0.67
CA VAL A 61 8.51 -7.74 0.42
C VAL A 61 7.16 -7.60 -0.29
N ALA A 62 7.05 -8.11 -1.51
CA ALA A 62 5.78 -8.14 -2.23
C ALA A 62 4.81 -9.11 -1.54
N LEU A 63 3.55 -8.69 -1.35
CA LEU A 63 2.50 -9.55 -0.81
C LEU A 63 2.00 -10.51 -1.89
N THR A 64 1.83 -11.78 -1.53
CA THR A 64 1.07 -12.76 -2.30
C THR A 64 -0.31 -13.01 -1.68
N ASP A 65 -1.14 -13.78 -2.37
CA ASP A 65 -2.44 -14.26 -1.85
C ASP A 65 -2.27 -15.12 -0.59
N ASP A 66 -1.23 -15.96 -0.54
CA ASP A 66 -0.88 -16.73 0.66
C ASP A 66 -0.57 -15.86 1.89
N ASP A 67 -0.13 -14.61 1.68
CA ASP A 67 0.22 -13.70 2.76
C ASP A 67 -1.00 -12.97 3.37
N VAL A 68 -2.19 -13.11 2.77
CA VAL A 68 -3.42 -12.41 3.19
C VAL A 68 -4.54 -13.37 3.63
N PRO A 69 -4.42 -14.01 4.81
CA PRO A 69 -5.28 -15.14 5.21
C PRO A 69 -6.76 -14.81 5.39
N HIS A 70 -7.11 -13.52 5.44
CA HIS A 70 -8.48 -13.03 5.60
C HIS A 70 -9.00 -12.33 4.35
N TRP A 71 -8.35 -12.52 3.20
CA TRP A 71 -8.78 -11.94 1.94
C TRP A 71 -10.20 -12.39 1.57
N ASP A 72 -11.01 -11.44 1.10
CA ASP A 72 -12.35 -11.72 0.60
C ASP A 72 -12.27 -12.23 -0.85
N ASP A 73 -12.55 -13.52 -1.02
CA ASP A 73 -12.56 -14.20 -2.32
C ASP A 73 -13.64 -13.69 -3.29
N GLU A 74 -14.56 -12.82 -2.85
CA GLU A 74 -15.44 -12.08 -3.77
C GLU A 74 -14.65 -11.21 -4.77
N TYR A 75 -13.41 -10.84 -4.43
CA TYR A 75 -12.54 -10.03 -5.27
C TYR A 75 -11.20 -10.72 -5.54
N GLY A 76 -10.69 -10.60 -6.77
CA GLY A 76 -9.37 -11.09 -7.09
C GLY A 76 -8.27 -10.39 -6.28
N PHE A 77 -7.29 -11.14 -5.82
CA PHE A 77 -6.07 -10.55 -5.28
C PHE A 77 -5.20 -9.99 -6.42
N TRP A 78 -4.75 -8.74 -6.28
CA TRP A 78 -3.81 -8.12 -7.22
C TRP A 78 -2.54 -7.71 -6.48
N GLN A 79 -1.44 -8.41 -6.77
CA GLN A 79 -0.12 -8.06 -6.28
C GLN A 79 0.39 -6.74 -6.89
N GLU A 80 0.19 -6.56 -8.20
CA GLU A 80 0.54 -5.31 -8.89
C GLU A 80 -0.45 -4.97 -10.00
N CYS A 81 -0.51 -3.68 -10.34
CA CYS A 81 -1.15 -3.20 -11.56
C CYS A 81 -0.49 -1.91 -12.07
N VAL A 82 -0.68 -1.61 -13.33
CA VAL A 82 -0.27 -0.32 -13.93
C VAL A 82 -1.50 0.36 -14.48
N VAL A 83 -1.67 1.62 -14.12
CA VAL A 83 -2.78 2.47 -14.57
C VAL A 83 -2.19 3.73 -15.20
N GLU A 84 -2.80 4.20 -16.28
CA GLU A 84 -2.46 5.51 -16.84
C GLU A 84 -3.24 6.60 -16.10
N ILE A 85 -2.53 7.55 -15.49
CA ILE A 85 -3.12 8.71 -14.81
C ILE A 85 -2.49 9.97 -15.40
N SER A 86 -3.32 10.86 -15.93
CA SER A 86 -2.87 12.12 -16.54
C SER A 86 -1.82 11.92 -17.66
N GLY A 87 -1.90 10.82 -18.40
CA GLY A 87 -0.97 10.48 -19.48
C GLY A 87 0.36 9.87 -19.03
N ASN A 88 0.56 9.67 -17.72
CA ASN A 88 1.76 9.04 -17.16
C ASN A 88 1.42 7.67 -16.55
N PRO A 89 2.34 6.68 -16.65
CA PRO A 89 2.14 5.40 -16.01
C PRO A 89 2.31 5.51 -14.50
N VAL A 90 1.35 4.95 -13.77
CA VAL A 90 1.38 4.78 -12.32
C VAL A 90 1.35 3.29 -12.01
N ARG A 91 2.40 2.79 -11.37
CA ARG A 91 2.51 1.38 -10.96
C ARG A 91 2.11 1.26 -9.50
N PHE A 92 1.08 0.48 -9.21
CA PHE A 92 0.71 0.09 -7.86
C PHE A 92 1.28 -1.29 -7.55
N ARG A 93 1.92 -1.46 -6.40
CA ARG A 93 2.42 -2.75 -5.89
C ARG A 93 2.02 -2.93 -4.44
N ARG A 94 1.43 -4.07 -4.10
CA ARG A 94 1.19 -4.47 -2.70
C ARG A 94 2.49 -4.96 -2.10
N ILE A 95 2.88 -4.36 -0.98
CA ILE A 95 4.00 -4.83 -0.17
C ILE A 95 3.56 -5.02 1.27
N ALA A 96 4.28 -5.88 1.99
CA ALA A 96 4.05 -6.12 3.40
C ALA A 96 4.61 -4.96 4.25
N MET A 97 3.94 -4.67 5.35
CA MET A 97 4.35 -3.70 6.36
C MET A 97 4.95 -4.42 7.58
N PRO A 98 6.01 -3.91 8.21
CA PRO A 98 6.48 -4.43 9.49
C PRO A 98 5.41 -4.35 10.60
N MET A 99 5.36 -5.35 11.49
CA MET A 99 4.30 -5.50 12.51
C MET A 99 4.78 -5.28 13.95
N HIS A 100 6.06 -4.96 14.18
CA HIS A 100 6.66 -4.88 15.51
C HIS A 100 6.33 -3.61 16.31
N GLY A 101 5.83 -2.57 15.64
CA GLY A 101 5.46 -1.30 16.29
C GLY A 101 6.65 -0.55 16.93
N ASP A 102 7.87 -0.82 16.47
CA ASP A 102 9.08 -0.12 16.89
C ASP A 102 9.36 1.05 15.92
N ASP A 103 9.41 2.26 16.47
CA ASP A 103 9.54 3.50 15.69
C ASP A 103 10.90 3.59 14.99
N GLU A 104 11.99 3.13 15.63
CA GLU A 104 13.33 3.17 15.04
C GLU A 104 13.42 2.19 13.87
N LEU A 105 12.93 0.96 14.08
CA LEU A 105 12.88 -0.07 13.03
C LEU A 105 11.95 0.32 11.87
N THR A 106 10.87 1.05 12.15
CA THR A 106 9.96 1.57 11.13
C THR A 106 10.62 2.68 10.32
N ALA A 107 11.36 3.58 10.99
CA ALA A 107 12.12 4.64 10.31
C ALA A 107 13.19 4.05 9.39
N GLU A 108 13.97 3.09 9.87
CA GLU A 108 14.96 2.36 9.06
C GLU A 108 14.32 1.66 7.85
N TRP A 109 13.16 1.04 8.04
CA TRP A 109 12.42 0.40 6.96
C TRP A 109 11.97 1.41 5.89
N LEU A 110 11.40 2.55 6.29
CA LEU A 110 11.01 3.62 5.37
C LEU A 110 12.20 4.19 4.58
N GLU A 111 13.33 4.41 5.26
CA GLU A 111 14.57 4.86 4.62
C GLU A 111 15.08 3.84 3.59
N ARG A 112 15.04 2.55 3.92
CA ARG A 112 15.41 1.46 3.00
C ARG A 112 14.52 1.39 1.76
N LEU A 113 13.24 1.72 1.87
CA LEU A 113 12.32 1.76 0.73
C LEU A 113 12.59 2.94 -0.20
N GLY A 114 13.24 4.01 0.29
CA GLY A 114 13.53 5.19 -0.50
C GLY A 114 12.27 5.87 -1.04
N VAL A 115 11.25 6.01 -0.18
CA VAL A 115 9.99 6.68 -0.54
C VAL A 115 10.13 8.20 -0.44
N ASP A 116 9.57 8.92 -1.40
CA ASP A 116 9.55 10.38 -1.46
C ASP A 116 8.39 10.98 -0.66
N ALA A 117 7.31 10.21 -0.49
CA ALA A 117 6.11 10.64 0.21
C ALA A 117 5.35 9.46 0.85
N VAL A 118 4.63 9.76 1.94
CA VAL A 118 3.73 8.84 2.62
C VAL A 118 2.33 9.44 2.67
N TYR A 119 1.35 8.68 2.19
CA TYR A 119 -0.07 8.97 2.34
C TYR A 119 -0.73 7.94 3.24
N CYS A 120 -1.52 8.42 4.18
CA CYS A 120 -2.40 7.58 4.99
C CYS A 120 -3.84 7.92 4.62
N SER A 121 -4.54 6.98 3.98
CA SER A 121 -5.94 7.15 3.62
C SER A 121 -6.83 6.29 4.52
N GLY A 122 -7.81 6.95 5.13
CA GLY A 122 -8.89 6.31 5.87
C GLY A 122 -10.22 6.98 5.53
N SER A 123 -11.32 6.24 5.68
CA SER A 123 -12.69 6.74 5.52
C SER A 123 -13.35 6.83 6.88
N ARG A 124 -14.08 7.92 7.13
CA ARG A 124 -14.89 8.13 8.34
C ARG A 124 -15.83 6.96 8.64
N ARG A 125 -16.29 6.21 7.62
CA ARG A 125 -17.17 5.05 7.81
C ARG A 125 -16.49 3.88 8.50
N ASN A 126 -15.21 3.62 8.21
CA ASN A 126 -14.47 2.48 8.77
C ASN A 126 -13.95 2.76 10.18
N VAL A 127 -13.62 4.02 10.50
CA VAL A 127 -13.20 4.42 11.87
C VAL A 127 -14.37 4.44 12.88
N SER A 128 -15.61 4.27 12.42
CA SER A 128 -16.80 4.26 13.28
C SER A 128 -17.41 2.88 13.52
N ILE A 129 -16.89 1.84 12.84
CA ILE A 129 -17.32 0.46 13.02
C ILE A 129 -16.21 -0.23 13.81
N TRP A 130 -16.56 -0.70 15.01
CA TRP A 130 -15.66 -1.53 15.81
C TRP A 130 -15.58 -2.89 15.14
N GLU A 131 -14.39 -3.29 14.72
CA GLU A 131 -14.09 -4.61 14.20
C GLU A 131 -13.38 -5.41 15.30
N ASP A 132 -13.63 -6.72 15.40
CA ASP A 132 -13.09 -7.55 16.49
C ASP A 132 -11.54 -7.63 16.51
N TRP A 133 -10.88 -7.16 15.45
CA TRP A 133 -9.42 -7.11 15.30
C TRP A 133 -8.78 -5.75 15.67
N MET A 134 -9.58 -4.70 15.92
CA MET A 134 -9.12 -3.40 16.45
C MET A 134 -9.08 -3.38 17.97
#